data_AF-A0A1M3EEB1-F1
#
_entry.id   AF-A0A1M3EEB1-F1
#
_cell.length_a   1.000
_cell.length_b   1.000
_cell.length_c   1.000
_cell.angle_alpha   90.00
_cell.angle_beta   90.00
_cell.angle_gamma   90.00
#
_symmetry.space_group_name_H-M   'P 1'
#
loop_
_entity.id
_entity.type
_entity.pdbx_description
1 polymer ?
#
loop_
_entity_poly.entity_id
_entity_poly.type
_entity_poly.pdbx_seq_one_letter_code
_entity_poly.pdbx_strand_id
1 'polypeptide(L)'
;MKNFTIKIFLFTLLLHSISFNNYAQQLEYRGVDYYLDTLLHLETEALKKEGLLDSSGLRIAKQYRVPGKEFFTPEAYLKYEAIRTEVRLSFFKDFMYQQHIIYDNEAYVLYFSMDENEEAEWQIIKFDANAWKQQEKIDKRLLAYCNIAANKECNFQPIASNYGSGTRNVENVKMFVKNDFLVLERDGLYQSLFDLRHQKLMFRAENPGYTSNEESGNNEHLHQKIDKFINK
;
A
#
# COMPACT_ATOMS: atom_id res chain seq x y z
N MET A 1 18.96 40.30 42.82
CA MET A 1 18.09 39.11 42.76
C MET A 1 17.24 39.00 41.49
N LYS A 2 16.69 40.08 40.91
CA LYS A 2 15.84 40.01 39.69
C LYS A 2 16.50 39.42 38.43
N ASN A 3 17.81 39.62 38.23
CA ASN A 3 18.51 39.11 37.04
C ASN A 3 18.85 37.61 37.09
N PHE A 4 18.83 37.00 38.28
CA PHE A 4 19.13 35.57 38.44
C PHE A 4 17.91 34.71 38.10
N THR A 5 16.72 35.19 38.47
CA THR A 5 15.43 34.51 38.19
C THR A 5 15.08 34.52 36.71
N ILE A 6 15.40 35.60 35.98
CA ILE A 6 15.16 35.70 34.52
C ILE A 6 16.07 34.74 33.75
N LYS A 7 17.33 34.57 34.16
CA LYS A 7 18.26 33.62 33.53
C LYS A 7 17.86 32.16 33.73
N ILE A 8 17.36 31.81 34.92
CA ILE A 8 16.87 30.46 35.20
C ILE A 8 15.61 30.16 34.37
N PHE A 9 14.69 31.12 34.25
CA PHE A 9 13.47 30.96 33.46
C PHE A 9 13.73 30.73 31.97
N LEU A 10 14.69 31.46 31.37
CA LEU A 10 15.13 31.26 29.99
C LEU A 10 15.83 29.91 29.77
N PHE A 11 16.60 29.43 30.76
CA PHE A 11 17.27 28.13 30.66
C PHE A 11 16.27 26.96 30.74
N THR A 12 15.23 27.08 31.56
CA THR A 12 14.13 26.09 31.61
C THR A 12 13.25 26.08 30.36
N LEU A 13 13.09 27.22 29.69
CA LEU A 13 12.37 27.29 28.40
C LEU A 13 13.15 26.61 27.27
N LEU A 14 14.49 26.78 27.25
CA LEU A 14 15.36 26.14 26.27
C LEU A 14 15.43 24.61 26.42
N LEU A 15 15.32 24.11 27.65
CA LEU A 15 15.28 22.65 27.92
C LEU A 15 13.94 22.00 27.55
N HIS A 16 12.83 22.75 27.60
CA HIS A 16 11.52 22.24 27.12
C HIS A 16 11.43 22.17 25.59
N SER A 17 12.18 23.01 24.86
CA SER A 17 12.21 22.97 23.40
C SER A 17 13.01 21.82 22.79
N ILE A 18 13.77 21.06 23.59
CA ILE A 18 14.56 19.91 23.11
C ILE A 18 13.80 18.58 23.27
N SER A 19 12.61 18.59 23.89
CA SER A 19 11.79 17.39 24.07
C SER A 19 10.68 17.27 23.02
N PHE A 20 10.93 17.71 21.77
CA PHE A 20 10.21 17.10 20.65
C PHE A 20 10.85 15.74 20.44
N ASN A 21 10.25 14.74 21.09
CA ASN A 21 10.45 13.35 20.78
C ASN A 21 10.21 13.14 19.27
N ASN A 22 11.29 13.20 18.48
CA ASN A 22 11.39 12.44 17.25
C ASN A 22 11.48 10.96 17.65
N TYR A 23 10.41 10.41 18.23
CA TYR A 23 10.16 9.00 18.01
C TYR A 23 9.86 8.92 16.53
N ALA A 24 10.89 8.61 15.73
CA ALA A 24 10.66 8.14 14.37
C ALA A 24 9.64 7.01 14.53
N GLN A 25 8.41 7.24 14.06
CA GLN A 25 7.35 6.26 14.13
C GLN A 25 7.81 5.09 13.27
N GLN A 26 8.37 4.08 13.91
CA GLN A 26 8.86 2.90 13.22
C GLN A 26 7.65 2.28 12.51
N LEU A 27 7.68 2.27 11.18
CA LEU A 27 6.57 1.71 10.41
C LEU A 27 6.50 0.20 10.64
N GLU A 28 5.48 -0.22 11.35
CA GLU A 28 5.14 -1.64 11.53
C GLU A 28 4.38 -2.18 10.33
N TYR A 29 4.43 -3.49 10.11
CA TYR A 29 3.67 -4.16 9.06
C TYR A 29 2.18 -3.78 9.11
N ARG A 30 1.61 -3.42 7.97
CA ARG A 30 0.18 -3.15 7.80
C ARG A 30 -0.34 -4.04 6.69
N GLY A 31 -1.26 -4.95 6.99
CA GLY A 31 -1.92 -5.76 5.98
C GLY A 31 -2.84 -4.92 5.08
N VAL A 32 -3.33 -5.50 3.98
CA VAL A 32 -4.28 -4.82 3.09
C VAL A 32 -5.58 -4.47 3.84
N ASP A 33 -6.05 -5.35 4.73
CA ASP A 33 -7.27 -5.15 5.54
C ASP A 33 -7.25 -3.86 6.37
N TYR A 34 -6.08 -3.46 6.89
CA TYR A 34 -5.93 -2.19 7.60
C TYR A 34 -6.40 -0.99 6.76
N TYR A 35 -6.09 -1.03 5.46
CA TYR A 35 -6.48 0.01 4.51
C TYR A 35 -7.93 -0.13 4.05
N LEU A 36 -8.42 -1.35 3.88
CA LEU A 36 -9.81 -1.61 3.49
C LEU A 36 -10.81 -1.23 4.57
N ASP A 37 -10.49 -1.48 5.84
CA ASP A 37 -11.32 -1.03 6.98
C ASP A 37 -11.44 0.50 7.02
N THR A 38 -10.31 1.18 6.78
CA THR A 38 -10.29 2.65 6.69
C THR A 38 -11.12 3.14 5.51
N LEU A 39 -10.98 2.50 4.34
CA LEU A 39 -11.75 2.84 3.15
C LEU A 39 -13.26 2.66 3.40
N LEU A 40 -13.68 1.53 3.97
CA LEU A 40 -15.09 1.26 4.28
C LEU A 40 -15.70 2.34 5.19
N HIS A 41 -14.94 2.79 6.18
CA HIS A 41 -15.37 3.90 7.03
C HIS A 41 -15.57 5.19 6.23
N LEU A 42 -14.60 5.55 5.38
CA LEU A 42 -14.68 6.75 4.54
C LEU A 42 -15.84 6.70 3.53
N GLU A 43 -16.04 5.55 2.89
CA GLU A 43 -17.16 5.31 1.98
C GLU A 43 -18.50 5.48 2.72
N THR A 44 -18.63 4.89 3.91
CA THR A 44 -19.84 4.99 4.73
C THR A 44 -20.15 6.43 5.12
N GLU A 45 -19.15 7.20 5.59
CA GLU A 45 -19.34 8.60 5.96
C GLU A 45 -19.70 9.48 4.76
N ALA A 46 -19.11 9.23 3.58
CA ALA A 46 -19.47 9.93 2.36
C ALA A 46 -20.93 9.66 1.95
N LEU A 47 -21.37 8.39 2.03
CA LEU A 47 -22.75 8.00 1.71
C LEU A 47 -23.77 8.59 2.69
N LYS A 48 -23.42 8.68 3.99
CA LYS A 48 -24.23 9.37 5.00
C LYS A 48 -24.35 10.87 4.70
N LYS A 49 -23.24 11.52 4.37
CA LYS A 49 -23.21 12.95 4.01
C LYS A 49 -24.10 13.26 2.81
N GLU A 50 -24.12 12.36 1.82
CA GLU A 50 -24.96 12.47 0.62
C GLU A 50 -26.41 12.02 0.84
N GLY A 51 -26.74 11.55 2.05
CA GLY A 51 -28.09 11.11 2.45
C GLY A 51 -28.54 9.79 1.83
N LEU A 52 -27.62 9.01 1.25
CA LEU A 52 -27.93 7.67 0.70
C LEU A 52 -28.12 6.64 1.82
N LEU A 53 -27.37 6.80 2.91
CA LEU A 53 -27.53 6.04 4.13
C LEU A 53 -28.17 6.91 5.21
N ASP A 54 -28.84 6.27 6.16
CA ASP A 54 -29.33 6.95 7.36
C ASP A 54 -28.17 7.41 8.27
N SER A 55 -28.47 8.14 9.34
CA SER A 55 -27.44 8.65 10.26
C SER A 55 -26.63 7.55 10.96
N SER A 56 -27.13 6.32 11.01
CA SER A 56 -26.39 5.18 11.56
C SER A 56 -25.42 4.57 10.56
N GLY A 57 -25.62 4.78 9.25
CA GLY A 57 -24.84 4.14 8.19
C GLY A 57 -25.26 2.68 7.94
N LEU A 58 -26.26 2.15 8.66
CA LEU A 58 -26.65 0.74 8.59
C LEU A 58 -27.80 0.46 7.62
N ARG A 59 -28.51 1.51 7.17
CA ARG A 59 -29.70 1.36 6.33
C ARG A 59 -29.73 2.36 5.20
N ILE A 60 -30.33 1.94 4.08
CA ILE A 60 -30.60 2.81 2.94
C ILE A 60 -31.67 3.83 3.33
N ALA A 61 -31.43 5.11 3.06
CA ALA A 61 -32.38 6.16 3.35
C ALA A 61 -33.70 5.94 2.58
N LYS A 62 -34.83 6.22 3.24
CA LYS A 62 -36.17 5.86 2.75
C LYS A 62 -36.45 6.34 1.32
N GLN A 63 -35.97 7.54 0.95
CA GLN A 63 -36.18 8.13 -0.38
C GLN A 63 -35.40 7.44 -1.50
N TYR A 64 -34.37 6.65 -1.18
CA TYR A 64 -33.50 5.96 -2.13
C TYR A 64 -33.69 4.45 -2.14
N ARG A 65 -34.63 3.96 -1.32
CA ARG A 65 -34.90 2.53 -1.14
C ARG A 65 -36.07 2.07 -2.00
N VAL A 66 -35.93 0.93 -2.68
CA VAL A 66 -37.05 0.28 -3.37
C VAL A 66 -38.14 -0.10 -2.35
N PRO A 67 -39.42 0.25 -2.59
CA PRO A 67 -40.50 -0.10 -1.66
C PRO A 67 -40.54 -1.61 -1.34
N GLY A 68 -40.52 -1.95 -0.05
CA GLY A 68 -40.58 -3.33 0.42
C GLY A 68 -39.29 -4.15 0.25
N LYS A 69 -38.18 -3.55 -0.21
CA LYS A 69 -36.87 -4.22 -0.36
C LYS A 69 -35.76 -3.39 0.28
N GLU A 70 -34.70 -4.03 0.74
CA GLU A 70 -33.51 -3.34 1.27
C GLU A 70 -32.45 -3.16 0.16
N PHE A 71 -32.88 -2.55 -0.94
CA PHE A 71 -32.02 -2.25 -2.10
C PHE A 71 -32.20 -0.80 -2.52
N PHE A 72 -31.15 -0.22 -3.10
CA PHE A 72 -31.22 1.08 -3.77
C PHE A 72 -32.17 1.00 -4.99
N THR A 73 -32.84 2.11 -5.31
CA THR A 73 -33.40 2.27 -6.66
C THR A 73 -32.25 2.27 -7.68
N PRO A 74 -32.51 1.95 -8.97
CA PRO A 74 -31.46 1.96 -9.99
C PRO A 74 -30.69 3.29 -10.06
N GLU A 75 -31.38 4.43 -9.94
CA GLU A 75 -30.76 5.76 -9.96
C GLU A 75 -29.91 6.00 -8.70
N ALA A 76 -30.40 5.56 -7.55
CA ALA A 76 -29.66 5.67 -6.30
C ALA A 76 -28.43 4.77 -6.27
N TYR A 77 -28.49 3.60 -6.92
CA TYR A 77 -27.36 2.69 -7.04
C TYR A 77 -26.23 3.31 -7.88
N LEU A 78 -26.55 3.98 -8.98
CA LEU A 78 -25.54 4.70 -9.77
C LEU A 78 -24.86 5.81 -8.95
N LYS A 79 -25.62 6.54 -8.13
CA LYS A 79 -25.07 7.55 -7.21
C LYS A 79 -24.20 6.91 -6.11
N TYR A 80 -24.64 5.77 -5.57
CA TYR A 80 -23.88 4.99 -4.58
C TYR A 80 -22.51 4.57 -5.13
N GLU A 81 -22.48 3.96 -6.31
CA GLU A 81 -21.24 3.53 -6.95
C GLU A 81 -20.31 4.71 -7.25
N ALA A 82 -20.85 5.81 -7.79
CA ALA A 82 -20.06 7.00 -8.09
C ALA A 82 -19.36 7.57 -6.84
N ILE A 83 -20.07 7.65 -5.70
CA ILE A 83 -19.50 8.14 -4.43
C ILE A 83 -18.38 7.20 -3.95
N ARG A 84 -18.61 5.89 -3.97
CA ARG A 84 -17.61 4.91 -3.52
C ARG A 84 -16.35 4.95 -4.38
N THR A 85 -16.51 5.00 -5.71
CA THR A 85 -15.40 5.12 -6.65
C THR A 85 -14.60 6.40 -6.43
N GLU A 86 -15.25 7.55 -6.20
CA GLU A 86 -14.56 8.81 -5.90
C GLU A 86 -13.74 8.72 -4.61
N VAL A 87 -14.33 8.20 -3.53
CA VAL A 87 -13.64 8.01 -2.24
C VAL A 87 -12.45 7.08 -2.41
N ARG A 88 -12.62 5.95 -3.09
CA ARG A 88 -11.57 4.97 -3.35
C ARG A 88 -10.41 5.55 -4.14
N LEU A 89 -10.69 6.19 -5.27
CA LEU A 89 -9.66 6.80 -6.12
C LEU A 89 -8.89 7.89 -5.38
N SER A 90 -9.57 8.64 -4.51
CA SER A 90 -8.94 9.65 -3.65
C SER A 90 -8.06 9.00 -2.57
N PHE A 91 -8.54 7.93 -1.94
CA PHE A 91 -7.83 7.20 -0.88
C PHE A 91 -6.57 6.51 -1.41
N PHE A 92 -6.68 5.84 -2.56
CA PHE A 92 -5.61 5.13 -3.25
C PHE A 92 -4.98 5.93 -4.41
N LYS A 93 -4.98 7.27 -4.30
CA LYS A 93 -4.27 8.14 -5.25
C LYS A 93 -2.75 7.87 -5.27
N ASP A 94 -2.22 7.39 -4.14
CA ASP A 94 -0.83 7.04 -3.90
C ASP A 94 -0.71 5.53 -3.63
N PHE A 95 0.50 5.00 -3.68
CA PHE A 95 0.82 3.71 -3.08
C PHE A 95 0.99 3.86 -1.56
N MET A 96 0.46 2.91 -0.80
CA MET A 96 0.41 2.89 0.66
C MET A 96 1.39 1.85 1.19
N TYR A 97 2.15 2.20 2.23
CA TYR A 97 3.16 1.34 2.84
C TYR A 97 2.54 0.03 3.37
N GLN A 98 3.23 -1.09 3.19
CA GLN A 98 2.78 -2.38 3.73
C GLN A 98 3.83 -3.00 4.65
N GLN A 99 5.08 -3.05 4.19
CA GLN A 99 6.20 -3.70 4.88
C GLN A 99 7.52 -3.13 4.42
N HIS A 100 8.57 -3.23 5.24
CA HIS A 100 9.94 -3.06 4.79
C HIS A 100 10.87 -4.15 5.34
N ILE A 101 12.01 -4.32 4.66
CA ILE A 101 13.15 -5.13 5.10
C ILE A 101 14.41 -4.31 4.88
N ILE A 102 15.28 -4.26 5.89
CA ILE A 102 16.63 -3.71 5.76
C ILE A 102 17.60 -4.87 5.50
N TYR A 103 18.38 -4.77 4.42
CA TYR A 103 19.40 -5.75 4.06
C TYR A 103 20.60 -5.04 3.44
N ASP A 104 21.80 -5.28 3.97
CA ASP A 104 23.08 -4.69 3.50
C ASP A 104 23.03 -3.17 3.22
N ASN A 105 22.55 -2.39 4.21
CA ASN A 105 22.39 -0.93 4.12
C ASN A 105 21.40 -0.45 3.02
N GLU A 106 20.58 -1.33 2.48
CA GLU A 106 19.47 -1.00 1.61
C GLU A 106 18.13 -1.27 2.31
N ALA A 107 17.13 -0.44 2.01
CA ALA A 107 15.75 -0.61 2.46
C ALA A 107 14.87 -1.07 1.30
N TYR A 108 14.25 -2.22 1.45
CA TYR A 108 13.30 -2.81 0.51
C TYR A 108 11.90 -2.64 1.05
N VAL A 109 11.08 -1.85 0.37
CA VAL A 109 9.78 -1.41 0.90
C VAL A 109 8.67 -1.86 -0.04
N LEU A 110 7.72 -2.61 0.50
CA LEU A 110 6.50 -3.01 -0.18
C LEU A 110 5.45 -1.94 0.01
N TYR A 111 4.95 -1.42 -1.11
CA TYR A 111 3.76 -0.59 -1.12
C TYR A 111 2.66 -1.26 -1.94
N PHE A 112 1.42 -0.86 -1.64
CA PHE A 112 0.19 -1.40 -2.21
C PHE A 112 -0.75 -0.26 -2.63
N SER A 113 -1.49 -0.45 -3.72
CA SER A 113 -2.60 0.44 -4.09
C SER A 113 -3.71 -0.33 -4.80
N MET A 114 -4.88 0.28 -4.89
CA MET A 114 -6.05 -0.28 -5.58
C MET A 114 -6.59 0.71 -6.62
N ASP A 115 -7.14 0.20 -7.71
CA ASP A 115 -7.76 1.00 -8.77
C ASP A 115 -9.30 1.12 -8.59
N GLU A 116 -9.98 1.66 -9.59
CA GLU A 116 -11.46 1.79 -9.59
C GLU A 116 -12.18 0.44 -9.65
N ASN A 117 -11.57 -0.58 -10.25
CA ASN A 117 -12.10 -1.93 -10.45
C ASN A 117 -11.78 -2.86 -9.27
N GLU A 118 -11.28 -2.32 -8.16
CA GLU A 118 -10.82 -3.07 -7.00
C GLU A 118 -9.63 -4.00 -7.32
N GLU A 119 -8.90 -3.71 -8.41
CA GLU A 119 -7.68 -4.41 -8.78
C GLU A 119 -6.49 -3.87 -7.99
N ALA A 120 -5.68 -4.79 -7.54
CA ALA A 120 -4.66 -4.57 -6.52
C ALA A 120 -3.27 -4.57 -7.16
N GLU A 121 -2.47 -3.56 -6.85
CA GLU A 121 -1.11 -3.42 -7.36
C GLU A 121 -0.10 -3.30 -6.22
N TRP A 122 0.95 -4.11 -6.27
CA TRP A 122 2.09 -4.06 -5.36
C TRP A 122 3.35 -3.60 -6.07
N GLN A 123 4.13 -2.80 -5.35
CA GLN A 123 5.40 -2.25 -5.80
C GLN A 123 6.46 -2.48 -4.73
N ILE A 124 7.57 -3.11 -5.11
CA ILE A 124 8.76 -3.20 -4.27
C ILE A 124 9.72 -2.12 -4.71
N ILE A 125 10.04 -1.23 -3.78
CA ILE A 125 10.91 -0.08 -4.00
C ILE A 125 12.14 -0.22 -3.11
N LYS A 126 13.31 -0.04 -3.70
CA LYS A 126 14.61 -0.07 -3.04
C LYS A 126 15.11 1.35 -2.77
N PHE A 127 15.61 1.60 -1.57
CA PHE A 127 16.27 2.84 -1.16
C PHE A 127 17.63 2.53 -0.54
N ASP A 128 18.55 3.51 -0.53
CA ASP A 128 19.60 3.51 0.48
C ASP A 128 18.94 3.64 1.87
N ALA A 129 19.35 2.81 2.83
CA ALA A 129 18.70 2.74 4.14
C ALA A 129 18.80 4.06 4.92
N ASN A 130 19.85 4.84 4.73
CA ASN A 130 20.01 6.15 5.38
C ASN A 130 19.23 7.25 4.66
N ALA A 131 18.94 7.07 3.37
CA ALA A 131 18.13 7.99 2.60
C ALA A 131 16.61 7.74 2.75
N TRP A 132 16.20 6.53 3.13
CA TRP A 132 14.79 6.19 3.30
C TRP A 132 14.18 6.88 4.53
N LYS A 133 13.17 7.73 4.28
CA LYS A 133 12.52 8.56 5.31
C LYS A 133 11.28 7.91 5.91
N GLN A 134 11.14 6.58 5.85
CA GLN A 134 9.98 5.86 6.37
C GLN A 134 8.65 6.47 5.87
N GLN A 135 8.56 6.66 4.56
CA GLN A 135 7.40 7.28 3.94
C GLN A 135 6.22 6.31 3.98
N GLU A 136 5.08 6.73 4.52
CA GLU A 136 3.86 5.90 4.49
C GLU A 136 3.21 5.82 3.10
N LYS A 137 3.55 6.75 2.21
CA LYS A 137 2.97 6.88 0.87
C LYS A 137 4.02 7.20 -0.18
N ILE A 138 3.82 6.67 -1.38
CA ILE A 138 4.61 6.97 -2.58
C ILE A 138 3.66 7.45 -3.69
N ASP A 139 3.95 8.61 -4.27
CA ASP A 139 3.20 9.16 -5.40
C ASP A 139 3.31 8.23 -6.63
N LYS A 140 2.17 7.82 -7.18
CA LYS A 140 2.09 6.92 -8.36
C LYS A 140 2.77 7.51 -9.60
N ARG A 141 2.67 8.82 -9.81
CA ARG A 141 3.28 9.52 -10.95
C ARG A 141 4.79 9.59 -10.79
N LEU A 142 5.28 9.85 -9.58
CA LEU A 142 6.71 9.82 -9.28
C LEU A 142 7.28 8.42 -9.54
N LEU A 143 6.58 7.37 -9.11
CA LEU A 143 7.00 5.99 -9.36
C LEU A 143 7.04 5.66 -10.86
N ALA A 144 5.98 6.00 -11.60
CA ALA A 144 5.93 5.80 -13.05
C ALA A 144 7.04 6.57 -13.77
N TYR A 145 7.33 7.79 -13.32
CA TYR A 145 8.42 8.60 -13.84
C TYR A 145 9.78 7.93 -13.63
N CYS A 146 10.07 7.46 -12.42
CA CYS A 146 11.31 6.78 -12.07
C CYS A 146 11.48 5.44 -12.80
N ASN A 147 10.38 4.77 -13.16
CA ASN A 147 10.41 3.56 -13.99
C ASN A 147 10.82 3.82 -15.44
N ILE A 148 10.49 4.99 -16.00
CA ILE A 148 10.70 5.29 -17.43
C ILE A 148 12.01 6.07 -17.65
N ALA A 149 12.38 6.95 -16.72
CA ALA A 149 13.50 7.86 -16.89
C ALA A 149 14.84 7.17 -16.58
N ALA A 150 15.44 6.49 -17.57
CA ALA A 150 16.72 5.79 -17.46
C ALA A 150 17.94 6.66 -17.06
N ASN A 151 17.80 8.00 -16.98
CA ASN A 151 18.91 8.95 -16.78
C ASN A 151 18.61 10.06 -15.75
N LYS A 152 17.73 9.83 -14.77
CA LYS A 152 17.52 10.80 -13.68
C LYS A 152 17.70 10.17 -12.31
N GLU A 153 18.27 10.95 -11.39
CA GLU A 153 18.50 10.57 -10.01
C GLU A 153 17.16 10.53 -9.26
N CYS A 154 16.46 9.41 -9.36
CA CYS A 154 15.48 9.04 -8.36
C CYS A 154 16.22 8.60 -7.10
N ASN A 155 15.76 9.05 -5.94
CA ASN A 155 16.30 8.65 -4.64
C ASN A 155 15.89 7.22 -4.23
N PHE A 156 15.32 6.47 -5.17
CA PHE A 156 14.90 5.09 -5.03
C PHE A 156 14.90 4.39 -6.38
N GLN A 157 14.86 3.06 -6.34
CA GLN A 157 14.79 2.20 -7.51
C GLN A 157 13.59 1.25 -7.39
N PRO A 158 12.64 1.26 -8.33
CA PRO A 158 11.63 0.21 -8.41
C PRO A 158 12.29 -1.09 -8.84
N ILE A 159 12.02 -2.19 -8.14
CA ILE A 159 12.69 -3.48 -8.42
C ILE A 159 11.73 -4.61 -8.82
N ALA A 160 10.46 -4.53 -8.42
CA ALA A 160 9.43 -5.47 -8.85
C ALA A 160 8.04 -4.84 -8.73
N SER A 161 7.16 -5.23 -9.65
CA SER A 161 5.73 -4.94 -9.59
C SER A 161 4.94 -6.24 -9.72
N ASN A 162 3.79 -6.31 -9.04
CA ASN A 162 2.84 -7.40 -9.17
C ASN A 162 1.42 -6.82 -9.25
N TYR A 163 0.64 -7.30 -10.21
CA TYR A 163 -0.75 -6.91 -10.42
C TYR A 163 -1.66 -8.09 -10.13
N GLY A 164 -2.67 -7.89 -9.30
CA GLY A 164 -3.73 -8.85 -9.02
C GLY A 164 -5.06 -8.35 -9.55
N SER A 165 -5.61 -9.05 -10.54
CA SER A 165 -7.01 -8.89 -10.93
C SER A 165 -7.94 -9.61 -9.93
N GLY A 166 -9.08 -8.99 -9.66
CA GLY A 166 -10.19 -9.57 -8.89
C GLY A 166 -10.05 -9.59 -7.36
N THR A 167 -11.17 -9.89 -6.69
CA THR A 167 -11.36 -9.85 -5.23
C THR A 167 -10.61 -10.91 -4.42
N ARG A 168 -9.86 -11.81 -5.06
CA ARG A 168 -9.29 -13.01 -4.41
C ARG A 168 -7.84 -12.89 -3.98
N ASN A 169 -7.18 -11.77 -4.23
CA ASN A 169 -5.72 -11.73 -4.24
C ASN A 169 -5.11 -10.69 -3.29
N VAL A 170 -5.72 -10.38 -2.14
CA VAL A 170 -5.15 -9.41 -1.17
C VAL A 170 -4.67 -10.06 0.14
N GLU A 171 -4.84 -11.37 0.27
CA GLU A 171 -4.50 -12.10 1.50
C GLU A 171 -3.01 -12.40 1.63
N ASN A 172 -2.50 -12.29 2.86
CA ASN A 172 -1.16 -12.72 3.27
C ASN A 172 -0.02 -12.20 2.40
N VAL A 173 -0.17 -11.02 1.81
CA VAL A 173 0.88 -10.41 1.01
C VAL A 173 2.02 -9.97 1.94
N LYS A 174 3.23 -10.44 1.65
CA LYS A 174 4.42 -10.14 2.45
C LYS A 174 5.69 -10.34 1.62
N MET A 175 6.77 -9.71 2.08
CA MET A 175 8.12 -9.98 1.63
C MET A 175 8.92 -10.65 2.73
N PHE A 176 9.92 -11.44 2.34
CA PHE A 176 10.92 -11.98 3.26
C PHE A 176 12.24 -12.22 2.53
N VAL A 177 13.32 -12.35 3.31
CA VAL A 177 14.64 -12.71 2.78
C VAL A 177 14.96 -14.16 3.11
N LYS A 178 15.45 -14.90 2.13
CA LYS A 178 15.95 -16.26 2.29
C LYS A 178 17.13 -16.51 1.37
N ASN A 179 18.26 -16.95 1.92
CA ASN A 179 19.49 -17.23 1.18
C ASN A 179 19.90 -16.07 0.25
N ASP A 180 19.83 -14.84 0.76
CA ASP A 180 20.13 -13.60 0.04
C ASP A 180 19.25 -13.34 -1.19
N PHE A 181 18.05 -13.91 -1.18
CA PHE A 181 16.98 -13.54 -2.08
C PHE A 181 15.85 -12.84 -1.34
N LEU A 182 15.35 -11.75 -1.91
CA LEU A 182 14.10 -11.13 -1.51
C LEU A 182 12.95 -11.79 -2.28
N VAL A 183 11.99 -12.32 -1.55
CA VAL A 183 10.83 -13.04 -2.08
C VAL A 183 9.57 -12.23 -1.78
N LEU A 184 8.72 -12.04 -2.78
CA LEU A 184 7.33 -11.61 -2.58
C LEU A 184 6.44 -12.85 -2.52
N GLU A 185 5.65 -12.97 -1.47
CA GLU A 185 4.63 -14.01 -1.31
C GLU A 185 3.26 -13.37 -1.22
N ARG A 186 2.28 -14.04 -1.81
CA ARG A 186 0.86 -13.67 -1.74
C ARG A 186 0.06 -14.95 -1.71
N ASP A 187 -0.80 -15.08 -0.69
CA ASP A 187 -1.59 -16.28 -0.45
C ASP A 187 -0.78 -17.59 -0.53
N GLY A 188 0.39 -17.62 0.13
CA GLY A 188 1.28 -18.79 0.14
C GLY A 188 2.04 -19.06 -1.17
N LEU A 189 1.76 -18.32 -2.25
CA LEU A 189 2.43 -18.46 -3.55
C LEU A 189 3.49 -17.38 -3.76
N TYR A 190 4.66 -17.78 -4.26
CA TYR A 190 5.75 -16.85 -4.53
C TYR A 190 5.51 -16.12 -5.85
N GLN A 191 5.50 -14.80 -5.80
CA GLN A 191 5.14 -13.89 -6.89
C GLN A 191 6.36 -13.24 -7.54
N SER A 192 7.48 -13.12 -6.83
CA SER A 192 8.73 -12.62 -7.39
C SER A 192 9.94 -13.08 -6.58
N LEU A 193 11.11 -13.10 -7.23
CA LEU A 193 12.39 -13.41 -6.63
C LEU A 193 13.43 -12.40 -7.12
N PHE A 194 14.02 -11.66 -6.19
CA PHE A 194 15.10 -10.71 -6.45
C PHE A 194 16.38 -11.17 -5.76
N ASP A 195 17.47 -11.26 -6.52
CA ASP A 195 18.80 -11.61 -6.03
C ASP A 195 19.44 -10.36 -5.40
N LEU A 196 19.63 -10.40 -4.07
CA LEU A 196 20.18 -9.27 -3.31
C LEU A 196 21.69 -9.12 -3.52
N ARG A 197 22.42 -10.19 -3.84
CA ARG A 197 23.87 -10.12 -4.08
C ARG A 197 24.18 -9.47 -5.41
N HIS A 198 23.43 -9.86 -6.45
CA HIS A 198 23.64 -9.38 -7.82
C HIS A 198 22.71 -8.23 -8.20
N GLN A 199 21.84 -7.80 -7.28
CA GLN A 199 20.92 -6.68 -7.45
C GLN A 199 20.05 -6.84 -8.71
N LYS A 200 19.46 -8.04 -8.86
CA LYS A 200 18.78 -8.45 -10.10
C LYS A 200 17.45 -9.15 -9.82
N LEU A 201 16.41 -8.71 -10.51
CA LEU A 201 15.14 -9.44 -10.56
C LEU A 201 15.31 -10.72 -11.38
N MET A 202 15.14 -11.88 -10.73
CA MET A 202 15.33 -13.19 -11.33
C MET A 202 14.03 -13.75 -11.90
N PHE A 203 12.95 -13.65 -11.13
CA PHE A 203 11.62 -14.09 -11.54
C PHE A 203 10.55 -13.10 -11.08
N ARG A 204 9.48 -12.99 -11.87
CA ARG A 204 8.26 -12.24 -11.52
C ARG A 204 7.04 -12.91 -12.14
N ALA A 205 5.90 -12.78 -11.49
CA ALA A 205 4.61 -13.09 -12.10
C ALA A 205 4.39 -12.18 -13.31
N GLU A 206 3.86 -12.75 -14.38
CA GLU A 206 3.48 -12.00 -15.57
C GLU A 206 2.14 -11.31 -15.34
N ASN A 207 1.96 -10.13 -15.93
CA ASN A 207 0.68 -9.42 -15.84
C ASN A 207 -0.34 -10.14 -16.75
N PRO A 208 -1.49 -10.59 -16.20
CA PRO A 208 -2.50 -11.33 -16.97
C PRO A 208 -3.02 -10.57 -18.20
N GLY A 209 -2.97 -9.24 -18.20
CA GLY A 209 -3.36 -8.40 -19.34
C GLY A 209 -2.49 -8.57 -20.60
N TYR A 210 -1.34 -9.26 -20.50
CA TYR A 210 -0.43 -9.52 -21.61
C TYR A 210 -0.24 -11.01 -21.94
N THR A 211 -0.85 -11.93 -21.18
CA THR A 211 -0.72 -13.38 -21.38
C THR A 211 -2.09 -13.97 -21.74
N SER A 212 -2.28 -14.24 -23.03
CA SER A 212 -3.46 -14.96 -23.51
C SER A 212 -3.42 -16.40 -23.02
N ASN A 213 -4.35 -16.75 -22.14
CA ASN A 213 -4.69 -18.09 -21.65
C ASN A 213 -3.75 -18.64 -20.56
N GLU A 214 -4.35 -19.18 -19.47
CA GLU A 214 -3.72 -19.89 -18.33
C GLU A 214 -3.32 -19.05 -17.09
N GLU A 215 -4.31 -18.44 -16.42
CA GLU A 215 -4.10 -17.65 -15.18
C GLU A 215 -3.69 -18.46 -13.95
N SER A 216 -4.11 -19.74 -13.81
CA SER A 216 -3.81 -20.53 -12.60
C SER A 216 -2.50 -21.33 -12.69
N GLY A 217 -2.17 -21.88 -13.86
CA GLY A 217 -0.97 -22.71 -14.04
C GLY A 217 0.35 -21.95 -13.96
N ASN A 218 0.34 -20.66 -14.30
CA ASN A 218 1.56 -19.85 -14.38
C ASN A 218 2.12 -19.50 -12.97
N ASN A 219 1.24 -19.18 -12.01
CA ASN A 219 1.65 -18.80 -10.65
C ASN A 219 2.17 -19.97 -9.82
N GLU A 220 1.56 -21.15 -9.92
CA GLU A 220 2.07 -22.36 -9.25
C GLU A 220 3.42 -22.79 -9.83
N HIS A 221 3.58 -22.70 -11.16
CA HIS A 221 4.84 -23.02 -11.80
C HIS A 221 5.96 -22.04 -11.43
N LEU A 222 5.64 -20.75 -11.34
CA LEU A 222 6.53 -19.72 -10.82
C LEU A 222 6.91 -20.00 -9.37
N HIS A 223 5.93 -20.30 -8.51
CA HIS A 223 6.17 -20.64 -7.11
C HIS A 223 7.12 -21.83 -6.99
N GLN A 224 6.89 -22.92 -7.72
CA GLN A 224 7.78 -24.09 -7.73
C GLN A 224 9.20 -23.77 -8.24
N LYS A 225 9.34 -22.88 -9.24
CA LYS A 225 10.64 -22.41 -9.72
C LYS A 225 11.37 -21.65 -8.62
N ILE A 226 10.71 -20.70 -7.98
CA ILE A 226 11.28 -19.90 -6.89
C ILE A 226 11.65 -20.79 -5.70
N ASP A 227 10.75 -21.69 -5.29
CA ASP A 227 10.96 -22.61 -4.17
C ASP A 227 12.23 -23.46 -4.35
N LYS A 228 12.42 -23.99 -5.56
CA LYS A 228 13.65 -24.73 -5.94
C LYS A 228 14.91 -23.87 -5.92
N PHE A 229 14.81 -22.55 -6.09
CA PHE A 229 15.97 -21.65 -6.02
C PHE A 229 16.34 -21.32 -4.58
N ILE A 230 15.35 -21.09 -3.71
CA ILE A 230 15.58 -20.63 -2.34
C ILE A 230 15.75 -21.75 -1.31
N ASN A 231 15.41 -23.00 -1.66
CA ASN A 231 15.56 -24.19 -0.79
C ASN A 231 16.73 -25.12 -1.17
N LYS A 232 17.53 -24.75 -2.16
CA LYS A 232 18.80 -25.43 -2.45
C LYS A 232 19.91 -24.88 -1.56
#